data_AF-A0A6G3SGW9-F1
#
_entry.id   AF-A0A6G3SGW9-F1
#
_cell.length_a   1.000
_cell.length_b   1.000
_cell.length_c   1.000
_cell.angle_alpha   90.00
_cell.angle_beta   90.00
_cell.angle_gamma   90.00
#
_symmetry.space_group_name_H-M   'P 1'
#
loop_
_entity.id
_entity.type
_entity.pdbx_description
1 polymer ?
#
loop_
_entity_poly.entity_id
_entity_poly.type
_entity_poly.pdbx_seq_one_letter_code
_entity_poly.pdbx_strand_id
1 'polypeptide(L)'
;ARELHDSVGHALSAVTLQASAARRVLDSDPAFVREALAAIEDTTRRTVGELDAVLGVLREAGDASGTASAPTLADDLDGLLRRTRAAGLAVTATLDVDP
;
A
#
# COMPACT_ATOMS: atom_id res chain seq x y z
N ALA A 1 9.16 -11.17 -11.61
CA ALA A 1 9.83 -9.86 -11.40
C ALA A 1 9.45 -8.83 -12.46
N ARG A 2 9.50 -9.15 -13.75
CA ARG A 2 9.22 -8.20 -14.85
C ARG A 2 7.77 -7.72 -14.88
N GLU A 3 6.81 -8.62 -14.75
CA GLU A 3 5.36 -8.29 -14.72
C GLU A 3 4.98 -7.34 -13.57
N LEU A 4 5.58 -7.52 -12.39
CA LEU A 4 5.36 -6.60 -11.26
C LEU A 4 5.96 -5.24 -11.50
N HIS A 5 7.18 -5.20 -12.03
CA HIS A 5 7.83 -3.95 -12.39
C HIS A 5 7.01 -3.19 -13.44
N ASP A 6 6.41 -3.89 -14.39
CA ASP A 6 5.55 -3.31 -15.42
C ASP A 6 4.23 -2.79 -14.82
N SER A 7 3.59 -3.55 -13.91
CA SER A 7 2.36 -3.12 -13.22
C SER A 7 2.58 -1.87 -12.34
N VAL A 8 3.68 -1.83 -11.58
CA VAL A 8 4.05 -0.68 -10.73
C VAL A 8 4.42 0.52 -11.59
N GLY A 9 5.20 0.33 -12.66
CA GLY A 9 5.55 1.40 -13.58
C GLY A 9 4.33 2.01 -14.27
N HIS A 10 3.36 1.16 -14.63
CA HIS A 10 2.08 1.60 -15.19
C HIS A 10 1.26 2.39 -14.17
N ALA A 11 1.13 1.90 -12.95
CA ALA A 11 0.41 2.58 -11.87
C ALA A 11 1.01 3.97 -11.55
N LEU A 12 2.34 4.07 -11.46
CA LEU A 12 3.03 5.33 -11.23
C LEU A 12 2.87 6.32 -12.38
N SER A 13 2.82 5.81 -13.62
CA SER A 13 2.54 6.63 -14.81
C SER A 13 1.13 7.22 -14.76
N ALA A 14 0.13 6.41 -14.38
CA ALA A 14 -1.25 6.85 -14.21
C ALA A 14 -1.38 7.91 -13.10
N VAL A 15 -0.76 7.68 -11.93
CA VAL A 15 -0.73 8.63 -10.82
C VAL A 15 -0.11 9.97 -11.24
N THR A 16 1.01 9.92 -11.96
CA THR A 16 1.70 11.13 -12.44
C THR A 16 0.83 11.93 -13.41
N LEU A 17 0.12 11.24 -14.31
CA LEU A 17 -0.81 11.85 -15.25
C LEU A 17 -1.98 12.52 -14.53
N GLN A 18 -2.62 11.81 -13.59
CA GLN A 18 -3.74 12.32 -12.80
C GLN A 18 -3.34 13.53 -11.96
N ALA A 19 -2.19 13.47 -11.28
CA ALA A 19 -1.67 14.59 -10.49
C ALA A 19 -1.38 15.81 -11.37
N SER A 20 -0.83 15.58 -12.57
CA SER A 20 -0.56 16.65 -13.54
C SER A 20 -1.82 17.26 -14.14
N ALA A 21 -2.90 16.47 -14.29
CA ALA A 21 -4.19 16.96 -14.74
C ALA A 21 -4.88 17.77 -13.63
N ALA A 22 -4.95 17.22 -12.41
CA ALA A 22 -5.52 17.90 -11.24
C ALA A 22 -4.86 19.25 -10.98
N ARG A 23 -3.52 19.32 -11.07
CA ARG A 23 -2.77 20.58 -10.90
C ARG A 23 -3.14 21.65 -11.94
N ARG A 24 -3.50 21.26 -13.17
CA ARG A 24 -3.88 22.22 -14.23
C ARG A 24 -5.24 22.86 -14.01
N VAL A 25 -6.14 22.18 -13.32
CA VAL A 25 -7.52 22.62 -13.12
C VAL A 25 -7.84 22.91 -11.65
N LEU A 26 -6.80 23.09 -10.82
CA LEU A 26 -6.92 23.21 -9.38
C LEU A 26 -7.93 24.29 -8.94
N ASP A 27 -7.87 25.46 -9.61
CA ASP A 27 -8.71 26.62 -9.28
C ASP A 27 -10.04 26.64 -10.07
N SER A 28 -10.12 25.93 -11.20
CA SER A 28 -11.24 26.01 -12.14
C SER A 28 -12.21 24.82 -12.06
N ASP A 29 -11.75 23.65 -11.62
CA ASP A 29 -12.57 22.46 -11.46
C ASP A 29 -12.20 21.65 -10.20
N PRO A 30 -12.64 22.10 -9.01
CA PRO A 30 -12.39 21.36 -7.76
C PRO A 30 -13.06 19.99 -7.71
N ALA A 31 -14.10 19.74 -8.52
CA ALA A 31 -14.76 18.44 -8.57
C ALA A 31 -13.85 17.41 -9.24
N PHE A 32 -13.28 17.76 -10.39
CA PHE A 32 -12.29 16.93 -11.07
C PHE A 32 -11.06 16.69 -10.19
N VAL A 33 -10.58 17.71 -9.46
CA VAL A 33 -9.45 17.55 -8.54
C VAL A 33 -9.73 16.48 -7.48
N ARG A 34 -10.92 16.49 -6.88
CA ARG A 34 -11.32 15.48 -5.88
C ARG A 34 -11.37 14.08 -6.49
N GLU A 35 -11.92 13.95 -7.70
CA GLU A 35 -11.96 12.69 -8.42
C GLU A 35 -10.55 12.16 -8.74
N ALA A 36 -9.67 13.02 -9.24
CA ALA A 36 -8.29 12.67 -9.54
C ALA A 36 -7.53 12.22 -8.28
N LEU A 37 -7.73 12.90 -7.13
CA LEU A 37 -7.14 12.50 -5.86
C LEU A 37 -7.65 11.13 -5.38
N ALA A 38 -8.96 10.89 -5.47
CA ALA A 38 -9.54 9.59 -5.12
C ALA A 38 -8.97 8.46 -6.01
N ALA A 39 -8.81 8.73 -7.31
CA ALA A 39 -8.26 7.75 -8.25
C ALA A 39 -6.76 7.47 -7.99
N ILE A 40 -5.98 8.50 -7.61
CA ILE A 40 -4.58 8.33 -7.19
C ILE A 40 -4.49 7.46 -5.93
N GLU A 41 -5.35 7.73 -4.95
CA GLU A 41 -5.38 7.03 -3.67
C GLU A 41 -5.71 5.54 -3.86
N ASP A 42 -6.73 5.25 -4.67
CA ASP A 42 -7.18 3.91 -5.03
C ASP A 42 -6.09 3.13 -5.79
N THR A 43 -5.48 3.76 -6.80
CA THR A 43 -4.37 3.16 -7.57
C THR A 43 -3.18 2.84 -6.66
N THR A 44 -2.77 3.79 -5.81
CA THR A 44 -1.63 3.62 -4.90
C THR A 44 -1.87 2.47 -3.91
N ARG A 45 -3.08 2.37 -3.34
CA ARG A 45 -3.43 1.28 -2.43
C ARG A 45 -3.36 -0.09 -3.08
N ARG A 46 -3.90 -0.23 -4.29
CA ARG A 46 -3.83 -1.51 -5.02
C ARG A 46 -2.39 -1.93 -5.28
N THR A 47 -1.56 -1.01 -5.77
CA THR A 47 -0.15 -1.30 -6.06
C THR A 47 0.64 -1.69 -4.82
N VAL A 48 0.40 -1.04 -3.67
CA VAL A 48 1.03 -1.46 -2.40
C VAL A 48 0.56 -2.86 -1.99
N GLY A 49 -0.73 -3.18 -2.13
CA GLY A 49 -1.26 -4.51 -1.84
C GLY A 49 -0.65 -5.61 -2.72
N GLU A 50 -0.44 -5.33 -4.01
CA GLU A 50 0.23 -6.25 -4.94
C GLU A 50 1.70 -6.49 -4.56
N LEU A 51 2.42 -5.42 -4.17
CA LEU A 51 3.80 -5.53 -3.69
C LEU A 51 3.88 -6.37 -2.40
N ASP A 52 3.01 -6.12 -1.43
CA ASP A 52 2.95 -6.88 -0.17
C ASP A 52 2.66 -8.37 -0.44
N ALA A 53 1.73 -8.68 -1.36
CA ALA A 53 1.40 -10.06 -1.72
C ALA A 53 2.61 -10.81 -2.30
N VAL A 54 3.38 -10.16 -3.17
CA VAL A 54 4.58 -10.76 -3.77
C VAL A 54 5.66 -10.98 -2.73
N LEU A 55 5.88 -10.00 -1.85
CA LEU A 55 6.84 -10.14 -0.76
C LEU A 55 6.45 -11.28 0.18
N GLY A 56 5.14 -11.46 0.43
CA GLY A 56 4.61 -12.61 1.16
C GLY A 56 4.99 -13.95 0.52
N VAL A 57 4.79 -14.10 -0.80
CA VAL A 57 5.17 -15.32 -1.54
C VAL A 57 6.67 -15.58 -1.51
N LEU A 58 7.49 -14.54 -1.66
CA LEU A 58 8.95 -14.67 -1.61
C LEU A 58 9.45 -15.05 -0.21
N ARG A 59 8.80 -14.53 0.83
CA ARG A 59 9.11 -14.87 2.23
C ARG A 59 8.75 -16.33 2.53
N GLU A 60 7.57 -16.79 2.13
CA GLU A 60 7.15 -18.17 2.33
C GLU A 60 8.00 -19.17 1.55
N ALA A 61 8.45 -18.81 0.34
CA ALA A 61 9.41 -19.61 -0.43
C ALA A 61 10.81 -19.66 0.23
N GLY A 62 11.21 -18.60 0.95
CA GLY A 62 12.46 -18.57 1.74
C GLY A 62 12.37 -19.39 3.02
N ASP A 63 11.24 -19.34 3.71
CA ASP A 63 10.98 -20.08 4.96
C ASP A 63 10.81 -21.60 4.71
N ALA A 64 10.40 -22.01 3.51
CA ALA A 64 10.40 -23.43 3.11
C ALA A 64 11.81 -24.06 3.05
N SER A 65 12.89 -23.26 3.06
CA SER A 65 14.29 -23.73 3.04
C SER A 65 15.01 -23.65 4.39
N GLY A 66 14.37 -23.20 5.47
CA GLY A 66 14.99 -23.14 6.78
C GLY A 66 13.97 -22.80 7.85
N THR A 67 14.08 -23.45 9.01
CA THR A 67 13.22 -23.35 10.20
C THR A 67 13.20 -21.94 10.84
N ALA A 68 12.87 -20.90 10.09
CA ALA A 68 12.58 -19.58 10.64
C ALA A 68 11.24 -19.68 11.39
N SER A 69 11.22 -19.24 12.66
CA SER A 69 9.97 -19.14 13.41
C SER A 69 9.03 -18.21 12.65
N ALA A 70 7.80 -18.66 12.41
CA ALA A 70 6.76 -17.83 11.80
C ALA A 70 6.71 -16.48 12.54
N PRO A 71 6.58 -15.35 11.81
CA PRO A 71 6.55 -14.04 12.44
C PRO A 71 5.42 -13.98 13.46
N THR A 72 5.73 -13.41 14.63
CA THR A 72 4.73 -13.24 15.66
C THR A 72 3.89 -12.02 15.35
N LEU A 73 2.68 -11.96 15.91
CA LEU A 73 1.87 -10.75 15.84
C LEU A 73 2.65 -9.53 16.37
N ALA A 74 3.58 -9.71 17.31
CA ALA A 74 4.40 -8.63 17.83
C ALA A 74 5.34 -8.03 16.77
N ASP A 75 5.92 -8.85 15.90
CA ASP A 75 6.87 -8.40 14.88
C ASP A 75 6.17 -7.65 13.72
N ASP A 76 4.94 -8.05 13.40
CA ASP A 76 4.18 -7.51 12.25
C ASP A 76 3.12 -6.44 12.64
N LEU A 77 2.94 -6.18 13.94
CA LEU A 77 1.89 -5.30 14.47
C LEU A 77 1.95 -3.88 13.88
N ASP A 78 3.14 -3.29 13.81
CA ASP A 78 3.32 -1.93 13.28
C ASP A 78 2.98 -1.82 11.79
N GLY A 79 3.26 -2.89 11.03
CA GLY A 79 2.87 -2.99 9.62
C GLY A 79 1.35 -3.06 9.47
N LEU A 80 0.70 -3.90 10.29
CA LEU A 80 -0.75 -4.05 10.29
C LEU A 80 -1.45 -2.73 10.64
N LEU A 81 -1.03 -2.07 11.73
CA LEU A 81 -1.62 -0.80 12.18
C LEU A 81 -1.48 0.30 11.11
N ARG A 82 -0.35 0.38 10.42
CA ARG A 82 -0.16 1.32 9.30
C ARG A 82 -1.16 1.07 8.18
N ARG A 83 -1.29 -0.17 7.71
CA ARG A 83 -2.19 -0.53 6.61
C ARG A 83 -3.64 -0.23 6.95
N THR A 84 -4.08 -0.59 8.17
CA THR A 84 -5.46 -0.35 8.61
C THR A 84 -5.76 1.14 8.74
N ARG A 85 -4.82 1.97 9.20
CA ARG A 85 -4.98 3.45 9.20
C ARG A 85 -4.97 4.05 7.80
N ALA A 86 -4.13 3.54 6.90
CA ALA A 86 -4.10 3.96 5.50
C ALA A 86 -5.38 3.60 4.73
N ALA A 87 -6.19 2.68 5.25
CA ALA A 87 -7.55 2.41 4.79
C ALA A 87 -8.59 3.43 5.32
N GLY A 88 -8.16 4.49 6.01
CA GLY A 88 -9.02 5.53 6.55
C GLY A 88 -9.72 5.17 7.87
N LEU A 89 -9.40 4.01 8.45
CA LEU A 89 -9.96 3.58 9.72
C LEU A 89 -9.23 4.26 10.88
N ALA A 90 -10.00 4.79 11.83
CA ALA A 90 -9.45 5.24 13.11
C ALA A 90 -9.06 4.02 13.95
N VAL A 91 -7.76 3.79 14.14
CA VAL A 91 -7.23 2.62 14.85
C VAL A 91 -6.53 3.05 16.15
N THR A 92 -7.12 2.62 17.27
CA THR A 92 -6.50 2.67 18.59
C THR A 92 -5.97 1.28 18.93
N ALA A 93 -4.73 1.18 19.40
CA ALA A 93 -4.12 -0.07 19.82
C ALA A 93 -3.61 0.07 21.26
N THR A 94 -3.84 -0.95 22.06
CA THR A 94 -3.30 -1.08 23.42
C THR A 94 -2.54 -2.39 23.46
N LEU A 95 -1.25 -2.32 23.80
CA LEU A 95 -0.41 -3.49 23.92
C LEU A 95 -0.19 -3.77 25.40
N ASP A 96 -0.59 -4.96 25.82
CA ASP A 96 -0.29 -5.48 27.15
C ASP A 96 0.78 -6.55 26.97
N VAL A 97 1.99 -6.26 27.45
CA VAL A 97 3.14 -7.15 27.38
C VAL A 97 3.41 -7.66 28.77
N ASP A 98 3.15 -8.95 28.99
CA ASP A 98 3.61 -9.65 30.19
C ASP A 98 5.16 -9.60 30.24
N PRO A 99 5.76 -9.45 31.44
CA PRO A 99 7.20 -9.26 31.61
C PRO A 99 8.06 -10.46 31.20
#